data_AF-A0AB34KGZ4-F1
#
_entry.id   AF-A0AB34KGZ4-F1
#
_cell.length_a   1.000
_cell.length_b   1.000
_cell.length_c   1.000
_cell.angle_alpha   90.00
_cell.angle_beta   90.00
_cell.angle_gamma   90.00
#
_symmetry.space_group_name_H-M   'P 1'
#
loop_
_entity.id
_entity.type
_entity.pdbx_description
1 polymer ?
#
loop_
_entity_poly.entity_id
_entity_poly.type
_entity_poly.pdbx_seq_one_letter_code
_entity_poly.pdbx_strand_id
1 'polypeptide(L)'
;MVDLLSPLRAHLQVNAAPSLAPRHRPLGLAGGIQKPHAKLASLTQCLRCFLPRRPRPRHPTTPKYSHHSSLHEKPSSHSSASTSTMAPTIHLVRHAQGFHNLCEENHKIHDPLLTPVGKQQCADLQDDFPHHGGVDLIVASPIRRTIYTSLLGFDKDLHNKGLKVIALPELQETSDLPCDTGSAPEELAKEFADKPVDLGLVKEGWNVKAGKWAATREAIAERAKEAREWLRSRPEQEIVVVTHGGLLHYLTEDWGASDKFPGTGWANTEFRSYHWDESRPYSAHLLETDESLKRRSAKPLDHNETTQLKHTESPHAAQEAAHHAESEAKRASDITKKV
;
A
#
# COMPACT_ATOMS: atom_id res chain seq x y z
N MET A 1 -15.99 10.04 68.78
CA MET A 1 -17.23 10.55 69.41
C MET A 1 -18.26 10.73 68.31
N VAL A 2 -19.19 9.77 68.25
CA VAL A 2 -20.64 9.85 67.96
C VAL A 2 -21.05 10.57 66.67
N ASP A 3 -21.36 9.85 65.58
CA ASP A 3 -22.64 9.21 65.24
C ASP A 3 -23.87 10.13 65.33
N LEU A 4 -24.46 10.46 64.18
CA LEU A 4 -25.81 10.99 64.05
C LEU A 4 -26.49 10.43 62.78
N LEU A 5 -27.11 9.26 62.98
CA LEU A 5 -28.50 8.91 62.63
C LEU A 5 -29.02 9.20 61.19
N SER A 6 -29.13 8.12 60.41
CA SER A 6 -30.25 7.85 59.46
C SER A 6 -31.48 7.29 60.23
N PRO A 7 -32.64 6.90 59.64
CA PRO A 7 -33.16 7.01 58.25
C PRO A 7 -34.64 7.48 58.16
N LEU A 8 -35.15 7.72 56.94
CA LEU A 8 -36.58 7.54 56.66
C LEU A 8 -36.80 6.80 55.32
N ARG A 9 -37.64 5.77 55.45
CA ARG A 9 -38.00 4.69 54.52
C ARG A 9 -39.29 5.06 53.78
N ALA A 10 -39.40 4.73 52.49
CA ALA A 10 -40.65 4.32 51.82
C ALA A 10 -40.27 3.52 50.56
N HIS A 11 -40.31 2.19 50.62
CA HIS A 11 -41.33 1.29 50.03
C HIS A 11 -41.53 1.47 48.50
N LEU A 12 -40.99 0.58 47.65
CA LEU A 12 -41.42 -0.78 47.23
C LEU A 12 -42.44 -0.80 46.08
N GLN A 13 -42.01 -1.38 44.95
CA GLN A 13 -42.71 -2.23 43.94
C GLN A 13 -42.14 -1.93 42.55
N VAL A 14 -41.21 -2.72 42.00
CA VAL A 14 -41.40 -4.03 41.34
C VAL A 14 -42.54 -4.00 40.32
N ASN A 15 -42.18 -3.95 39.04
CA ASN A 15 -42.88 -4.67 37.97
C ASN A 15 -41.96 -4.84 36.76
N ALA A 16 -41.55 -6.09 36.53
CA ALA A 16 -40.95 -6.58 35.30
C ALA A 16 -42.07 -7.13 34.39
N ALA A 17 -41.98 -6.89 33.09
CA ALA A 17 -42.82 -7.51 32.06
C ALA A 17 -42.06 -7.46 30.69
N PRO A 18 -42.44 -8.25 29.67
CA PRO A 18 -42.08 -9.66 29.59
C PRO A 18 -41.37 -10.05 28.29
N SER A 19 -40.67 -11.19 28.35
CA SER A 19 -40.13 -11.95 27.21
C SER A 19 -41.26 -12.58 26.40
N LEU A 20 -41.21 -12.44 25.07
CA LEU A 20 -42.03 -13.19 24.12
C LEU A 20 -41.13 -13.94 23.13
N ALA A 21 -41.10 -15.25 23.26
CA ALA A 21 -40.75 -16.19 22.21
C ALA A 21 -42.05 -16.84 21.69
N PRO A 22 -42.10 -17.31 20.42
CA PRO A 22 -43.08 -18.30 20.01
C PRO A 22 -42.43 -19.65 19.69
N ARG A 23 -43.08 -20.72 20.14
CA ARG A 23 -42.84 -22.12 19.75
C ARG A 23 -44.14 -22.75 19.21
N HIS A 24 -43.92 -23.81 18.43
CA HIS A 24 -44.80 -24.93 18.01
C HIS A 24 -45.13 -24.91 16.50
N ARG A 25 -45.08 -26.00 15.72
CA ARG A 25 -44.74 -27.44 15.92
C ARG A 25 -44.50 -28.09 14.53
N PRO A 26 -44.06 -29.36 14.43
CA PRO A 26 -43.45 -29.95 13.23
C PRO A 26 -44.40 -30.80 12.37
N LEU A 27 -43.94 -31.13 11.16
CA LEU A 27 -44.38 -32.26 10.33
C LEU A 27 -43.12 -32.98 9.81
N GLY A 28 -43.14 -34.32 9.87
CA GLY A 28 -42.01 -35.19 9.50
C GLY A 28 -42.30 -36.08 8.28
N LEU A 29 -41.40 -37.07 8.11
CA LEU A 29 -41.23 -38.11 7.07
C LEU A 29 -40.36 -37.69 5.87
N ALA A 30 -39.39 -38.46 5.36
CA ALA A 30 -38.73 -39.71 5.77
C ALA A 30 -37.53 -39.97 4.82
N GLY A 31 -36.54 -40.75 5.29
CA GLY A 31 -35.53 -41.48 4.48
C GLY A 31 -34.25 -40.71 4.19
N GLY A 32 -33.02 -41.19 4.43
CA GLY A 32 -32.54 -42.49 4.92
C GLY A 32 -31.13 -42.71 4.36
N ILE A 33 -30.19 -43.14 5.24
CA ILE A 33 -29.03 -44.03 4.94
C ILE A 33 -27.92 -43.37 4.07
N GLN A 34 -26.61 -43.29 4.39
CA GLN A 34 -25.66 -44.20 5.03
C GLN A 34 -24.38 -43.40 5.39
N LYS A 35 -23.75 -43.69 6.53
CA LYS A 35 -22.32 -43.40 6.78
C LYS A 35 -21.49 -44.61 6.32
N PRO A 36 -20.18 -44.41 6.09
CA PRO A 36 -19.24 -45.39 6.60
C PRO A 36 -18.15 -44.80 7.48
N HIS A 37 -17.60 -45.73 8.25
CA HIS A 37 -16.70 -45.62 9.38
C HIS A 37 -15.21 -45.62 8.97
N ALA A 38 -14.38 -45.13 9.92
CA ALA A 38 -13.00 -45.55 10.23
C ALA A 38 -11.87 -44.99 9.31
N LYS A 39 -10.64 -44.72 9.76
CA LYS A 39 -9.86 -45.20 10.92
C LYS A 39 -8.91 -44.12 11.43
N LEU A 40 -8.71 -44.09 12.75
CA LEU A 40 -7.48 -43.59 13.38
C LEU A 40 -6.31 -44.54 13.05
N ALA A 41 -5.15 -44.00 12.68
CA ALA A 41 -3.88 -44.69 12.78
C ALA A 41 -2.82 -43.71 13.32
N SER A 42 -2.37 -43.99 14.54
CA SER A 42 -1.15 -43.49 15.15
C SER A 42 0.00 -44.43 14.76
N LEU A 43 1.16 -43.89 14.38
CA LEU A 43 2.46 -44.59 14.46
C LEU A 43 3.63 -43.59 14.33
N THR A 44 4.11 -43.17 15.50
CA THR A 44 5.49 -43.29 15.99
C THR A 44 6.66 -43.23 14.98
N GLN A 45 7.39 -42.12 15.05
CA GLN A 45 8.85 -42.00 15.26
C GLN A 45 9.83 -42.76 14.34
N CYS A 46 10.72 -42.01 13.69
CA CYS A 46 12.13 -42.41 13.57
C CYS A 46 13.04 -41.19 13.37
N LEU A 47 13.70 -40.78 14.46
CA LEU A 47 14.95 -40.01 14.42
C LEU A 47 16.05 -40.94 13.89
N ARG A 48 16.84 -40.49 12.91
CA ARG A 48 18.24 -40.91 12.76
C ARG A 48 19.04 -39.85 12.02
N CYS A 49 19.83 -39.11 12.80
CA CYS A 49 21.01 -38.38 12.37
C CYS A 49 22.00 -39.32 11.64
N PHE A 50 22.69 -38.86 10.59
CA PHE A 50 24.09 -39.16 10.29
C PHE A 50 24.56 -38.35 9.07
N LEU A 51 25.10 -37.15 9.33
CA LEU A 51 26.30 -36.64 8.61
C LEU A 51 27.52 -37.20 9.37
N PRO A 52 28.77 -37.23 8.87
CA PRO A 52 29.33 -36.42 7.78
C PRO A 52 30.31 -37.18 6.84
N ARG A 53 30.82 -36.49 5.80
CA ARG A 53 32.27 -36.38 5.49
C ARG A 53 32.52 -35.61 4.18
N ARG A 54 33.23 -34.48 4.29
CA ARG A 54 33.92 -33.77 3.20
C ARG A 54 35.26 -34.46 2.90
N PRO A 55 35.76 -34.40 1.66
CA PRO A 55 37.19 -34.35 1.40
C PRO A 55 37.68 -32.98 0.92
N ARG A 56 38.98 -32.79 1.10
CA ARG A 56 39.82 -31.57 1.11
C ARG A 56 40.19 -31.00 -0.29
N PRO A 57 40.81 -29.80 -0.35
CA PRO A 57 40.96 -28.99 -1.56
C PRO A 57 42.18 -29.37 -2.40
N ARG A 58 42.15 -29.08 -3.70
CA ARG A 58 43.32 -29.15 -4.59
C ARG A 58 43.90 -27.74 -4.81
N HIS A 59 45.23 -27.68 -4.75
CA HIS A 59 46.07 -26.49 -4.92
C HIS A 59 46.01 -25.88 -6.33
N PRO A 60 46.32 -24.58 -6.47
CA PRO A 60 46.41 -23.89 -7.75
C PRO A 60 47.78 -24.09 -8.40
N THR A 61 47.79 -24.37 -9.71
CA THR A 61 48.99 -24.36 -10.54
C THR A 61 49.25 -22.95 -11.08
N THR A 62 50.45 -22.44 -10.83
CA THR A 62 51.04 -21.21 -11.38
C THR A 62 51.27 -21.30 -12.90
N PRO A 63 51.05 -20.23 -13.68
CA PRO A 63 51.66 -20.10 -15.00
C PRO A 63 52.96 -19.29 -14.96
N LYS A 64 53.87 -19.68 -15.84
CA LYS A 64 55.21 -19.16 -16.05
C LYS A 64 55.18 -17.79 -16.74
N TYR A 65 56.04 -16.88 -16.29
CA TYR A 65 56.42 -15.68 -17.03
C TYR A 65 57.37 -16.05 -18.17
N SER A 66 57.08 -15.58 -19.39
CA SER A 66 58.05 -15.48 -20.48
C SER A 66 57.90 -14.11 -21.14
N HIS A 67 58.99 -13.35 -21.12
CA HIS A 67 59.17 -12.13 -21.88
C HIS A 67 59.02 -12.39 -23.38
N HIS A 68 58.22 -11.59 -24.08
CA HIS A 68 58.53 -11.25 -25.46
C HIS A 68 58.04 -9.85 -25.84
N SER A 69 58.82 -9.27 -26.74
CA SER A 69 58.93 -7.86 -27.07
C SER A 69 57.78 -7.30 -27.91
N SER A 70 57.53 -6.02 -27.66
CA SER A 70 56.74 -5.01 -28.39
C SER A 70 56.67 -5.17 -29.91
N LEU A 71 55.45 -5.18 -30.46
CA LEU A 71 55.09 -4.49 -31.71
C LEU A 71 53.65 -3.95 -31.63
N HIS A 72 53.47 -2.74 -32.15
CA HIS A 72 52.27 -1.91 -32.15
C HIS A 72 50.97 -2.59 -32.62
N GLU A 73 49.93 -2.51 -31.79
CA GLU A 73 48.53 -2.47 -32.24
C GLU A 73 47.73 -1.43 -31.44
N LYS A 74 46.82 -0.75 -32.15
CA LYS A 74 46.00 0.39 -31.72
C LYS A 74 45.08 -0.01 -30.55
N PRO A 75 44.75 0.92 -29.62
CA PRO A 75 43.80 0.60 -28.55
C PRO A 75 42.40 0.43 -29.15
N SER A 76 41.94 -0.81 -29.20
CA SER A 76 40.52 -1.12 -29.33
C SER A 76 39.83 -0.65 -28.06
N SER A 77 38.80 0.16 -28.26
CA SER A 77 37.89 0.60 -27.21
C SER A 77 37.42 -0.61 -26.42
N HIS A 78 37.69 -0.60 -25.12
CA HIS A 78 37.02 -1.48 -24.19
C HIS A 78 35.53 -1.16 -24.29
N SER A 79 34.79 -2.00 -25.02
CA SER A 79 33.34 -2.06 -24.90
C SER A 79 33.08 -2.51 -23.47
N SER A 80 32.83 -1.53 -22.59
CA SER A 80 32.13 -1.79 -21.34
C SER A 80 30.85 -2.50 -21.75
N ALA A 81 30.75 -3.79 -21.44
CA ALA A 81 29.50 -4.50 -21.51
C ALA A 81 28.53 -3.78 -20.57
N SER A 82 27.77 -2.84 -21.14
CA SER A 82 26.55 -2.33 -20.58
C SER A 82 25.65 -3.54 -20.44
N THR A 83 25.66 -4.16 -19.26
CA THR A 83 24.53 -4.97 -18.85
C THR A 83 23.37 -4.00 -18.79
N SER A 84 22.58 -3.93 -19.87
CA SER A 84 21.31 -3.22 -19.83
C SER A 84 20.45 -3.95 -18.80
N THR A 85 20.50 -3.50 -17.55
CA THR A 85 19.53 -3.92 -16.55
C THR A 85 18.19 -3.45 -17.10
N MET A 86 17.35 -4.40 -17.49
CA MET A 86 15.99 -4.11 -17.94
C MET A 86 15.30 -3.32 -16.83
N ALA A 87 14.61 -2.25 -17.20
CA ALA A 87 13.85 -1.46 -16.25
C ALA A 87 12.72 -2.33 -15.65
N PRO A 88 12.34 -2.14 -14.38
CA PRO A 88 11.43 -3.02 -13.68
C PRO A 88 10.03 -3.08 -14.30
N THR A 89 9.38 -4.24 -14.22
CA THR A 89 7.92 -4.34 -14.37
C THR A 89 7.27 -3.80 -13.10
N ILE A 90 6.23 -2.97 -13.25
CA ILE A 90 5.52 -2.34 -12.14
C ILE A 90 4.10 -2.90 -12.03
N HIS A 91 3.74 -3.44 -10.87
CA HIS A 91 2.39 -3.86 -10.52
C HIS A 91 1.76 -2.84 -9.59
N LEU A 92 0.89 -1.99 -10.13
CA LEU A 92 0.17 -1.00 -9.35
C LEU A 92 -1.08 -1.63 -8.75
N VAL A 93 -1.30 -1.43 -7.45
CA VAL A 93 -2.43 -1.99 -6.69
C VAL A 93 -3.13 -0.87 -5.93
N ARG A 94 -4.45 -0.76 -6.07
CA ARG A 94 -5.25 0.11 -5.19
C ARG A 94 -5.44 -0.56 -3.83
N HIS A 95 -5.35 0.20 -2.75
CA HIS A 95 -5.60 -0.32 -1.39
C HIS A 95 -6.96 -1.02 -1.26
N ALA A 96 -7.05 -1.96 -0.33
CA ALA A 96 -8.29 -2.62 0.05
C ALA A 96 -9.24 -1.65 0.78
N GLN A 97 -10.52 -2.02 0.91
CA GLN A 97 -11.54 -1.17 1.51
C GLN A 97 -11.13 -0.72 2.93
N GLY A 98 -11.00 0.58 3.09
CA GLY A 98 -10.82 1.26 4.38
C GLY A 98 -12.15 1.73 4.95
N PHE A 99 -12.16 2.09 6.23
CA PHE A 99 -13.37 2.65 6.86
C PHE A 99 -13.88 3.91 6.15
N HIS A 100 -12.99 4.71 5.54
CA HIS A 100 -13.38 5.89 4.75
C HIS A 100 -14.21 5.54 3.50
N ASN A 101 -14.10 4.33 2.95
CA ASN A 101 -14.86 3.94 1.77
C ASN A 101 -16.35 3.68 2.07
N LEU A 102 -16.73 3.55 3.35
CA LEU A 102 -18.10 3.16 3.73
C LEU A 102 -19.12 4.30 3.57
N CYS A 103 -18.72 5.54 3.81
CA CYS A 103 -19.55 6.74 3.62
C CYS A 103 -18.71 8.02 3.68
N GLU A 104 -19.20 9.11 3.09
CA GLU A 104 -18.51 10.41 3.08
C GLU A 104 -18.19 10.96 4.48
N GLU A 105 -19.06 10.72 5.47
CA GLU A 105 -18.82 11.17 6.85
C GLU A 105 -17.52 10.57 7.41
N ASN A 106 -17.15 9.36 6.96
CA ASN A 106 -15.93 8.71 7.38
C ASN A 106 -14.67 9.34 6.76
N HIS A 107 -14.78 10.30 5.83
CA HIS A 107 -13.62 11.07 5.36
C HIS A 107 -12.98 11.90 6.48
N LYS A 108 -13.70 12.15 7.59
CA LYS A 108 -13.18 12.80 8.80
C LYS A 108 -12.34 11.88 9.67
N ILE A 109 -12.36 10.56 9.44
CA ILE A 109 -11.54 9.61 10.20
C ILE A 109 -10.10 9.75 9.73
N HIS A 110 -9.23 10.23 10.62
CA HIS A 110 -7.81 10.37 10.34
C HIS A 110 -7.14 9.00 10.13
N ASP A 111 -6.35 8.88 9.05
CA ASP A 111 -5.56 7.70 8.70
C ASP A 111 -6.25 6.34 9.00
N PRO A 112 -7.39 6.07 8.33
CA PRO A 112 -8.29 4.99 8.69
C PRO A 112 -7.71 3.62 8.34
N LEU A 113 -8.02 2.65 9.20
CA LEU A 113 -7.70 1.24 8.99
C LEU A 113 -8.58 0.59 7.90
N LEU A 114 -8.19 -0.62 7.52
CA LEU A 114 -9.00 -1.53 6.70
C LEU A 114 -10.23 -2.04 7.46
N THR A 115 -11.33 -2.19 6.73
CA THR A 115 -12.53 -2.89 7.24
C THR A 115 -12.30 -4.41 7.26
N PRO A 116 -13.18 -5.20 7.92
CA PRO A 116 -13.16 -6.66 7.76
C PRO A 116 -13.28 -7.10 6.29
N VAL A 117 -14.10 -6.40 5.49
CA VAL A 117 -14.22 -6.64 4.04
C VAL A 117 -12.89 -6.33 3.34
N GLY A 118 -12.22 -5.22 3.69
CA GLY A 118 -10.90 -4.91 3.16
C GLY A 118 -9.85 -5.97 3.47
N LYS A 119 -9.88 -6.56 4.67
CA LYS A 119 -9.00 -7.69 5.01
C LYS A 119 -9.29 -8.92 4.16
N GLN A 120 -10.56 -9.20 3.87
CA GLN A 120 -10.91 -10.28 2.94
C GLN A 120 -10.41 -9.99 1.53
N GLN A 121 -10.57 -8.76 1.04
CA GLN A 121 -10.01 -8.35 -0.25
C GLN A 121 -8.49 -8.52 -0.32
N CYS A 122 -7.75 -8.29 0.78
CA CYS A 122 -6.33 -8.61 0.84
C CYS A 122 -6.05 -10.10 0.72
N ALA A 123 -6.87 -10.96 1.36
CA ALA A 123 -6.73 -12.41 1.22
C ALA A 123 -6.98 -12.85 -0.22
N ASP A 124 -8.04 -12.32 -0.85
CA ASP A 124 -8.36 -12.58 -2.26
C ASP A 124 -7.22 -12.11 -3.18
N LEU A 125 -6.65 -10.92 -2.93
CA LEU A 125 -5.50 -10.40 -3.68
C LEU A 125 -4.28 -11.34 -3.59
N GLN A 126 -4.02 -11.93 -2.43
CA GLN A 126 -2.91 -12.88 -2.22
C GLN A 126 -3.10 -14.22 -2.93
N ASP A 127 -4.33 -14.56 -3.31
CA ASP A 127 -4.61 -15.78 -4.05
C ASP A 127 -4.73 -15.49 -5.56
N ASP A 128 -5.23 -14.30 -5.94
CA ASP A 128 -5.50 -13.92 -7.32
C ASP A 128 -4.31 -13.28 -8.05
N PHE A 129 -3.31 -12.74 -7.33
CA PHE A 129 -2.17 -12.05 -7.94
C PHE A 129 -1.20 -13.05 -8.60
N PRO A 130 -1.07 -13.08 -9.93
CA PRO A 130 -0.37 -14.17 -10.61
C PRO A 130 1.16 -14.00 -10.62
N HIS A 131 1.66 -12.81 -10.23
CA HIS A 131 3.07 -12.45 -10.38
C HIS A 131 3.91 -12.70 -9.11
N HIS A 132 3.35 -13.36 -8.08
CA HIS A 132 4.07 -13.71 -6.85
C HIS A 132 5.42 -14.39 -7.09
N GLY A 133 5.63 -15.10 -8.19
CA GLY A 133 6.94 -15.71 -8.48
C GLY A 133 8.07 -14.70 -8.68
N GLY A 134 7.77 -13.55 -9.30
CA GLY A 134 8.76 -12.55 -9.73
C GLY A 134 9.05 -11.44 -8.72
N VAL A 135 8.08 -11.13 -7.84
CA VAL A 135 8.17 -9.97 -6.93
C VAL A 135 9.45 -9.97 -6.10
N ASP A 136 10.25 -8.92 -6.22
CA ASP A 136 11.48 -8.71 -5.45
C ASP A 136 11.48 -7.37 -4.69
N LEU A 137 10.46 -6.52 -4.88
CA LEU A 137 10.19 -5.34 -4.05
C LEU A 137 8.70 -5.08 -3.87
N ILE A 138 8.33 -4.66 -2.65
CA ILE A 138 6.99 -4.14 -2.34
C ILE A 138 7.15 -2.72 -1.78
N VAL A 139 6.42 -1.78 -2.38
CA VAL A 139 6.39 -0.37 -2.01
C VAL A 139 4.96 0.01 -1.67
N ALA A 140 4.78 0.86 -0.67
CA ALA A 140 3.47 1.36 -0.29
C ALA A 140 3.50 2.85 0.01
N SER A 141 2.36 3.52 -0.15
CA SER A 141 2.14 4.80 0.53
C SER A 141 2.26 4.60 2.05
N PRO A 142 2.79 5.58 2.82
CA PRO A 142 2.89 5.48 4.28
C PRO A 142 1.57 5.70 5.03
N ILE A 143 0.43 5.63 4.32
CA ILE A 143 -0.91 5.67 4.93
C ILE A 143 -1.29 4.25 5.39
N ARG A 144 -1.94 4.11 6.55
CA ARG A 144 -2.12 2.80 7.21
C ARG A 144 -2.81 1.78 6.34
N ARG A 145 -3.87 2.17 5.62
CA ARG A 145 -4.61 1.27 4.72
C ARG A 145 -3.75 0.68 3.60
N THR A 146 -2.78 1.41 3.06
CA THR A 146 -1.88 0.89 2.02
C THR A 146 -0.85 -0.03 2.64
N ILE A 147 -0.26 0.34 3.79
CA ILE A 147 0.70 -0.52 4.50
C ILE A 147 0.03 -1.86 4.89
N TYR A 148 -1.16 -1.84 5.49
CA TYR A 148 -1.88 -3.07 5.83
C TYR A 148 -2.32 -3.86 4.60
N THR A 149 -2.68 -3.20 3.49
CA THR A 149 -2.97 -3.90 2.23
C THR A 149 -1.73 -4.64 1.74
N SER A 150 -0.55 -4.01 1.79
CA SER A 150 0.72 -4.66 1.44
C SER A 150 1.05 -5.84 2.35
N LEU A 151 0.95 -5.64 3.67
CA LEU A 151 1.27 -6.67 4.66
C LEU A 151 0.36 -7.90 4.53
N LEU A 152 -0.94 -7.71 4.28
CA LEU A 152 -1.90 -8.80 4.23
C LEU A 152 -1.99 -9.43 2.83
N GLY A 153 -1.92 -8.62 1.77
CA GLY A 153 -2.03 -9.07 0.38
C GLY A 153 -0.78 -9.74 -0.18
N PHE A 154 0.38 -9.50 0.45
CA PHE A 154 1.67 -10.04 0.02
C PHE A 154 2.45 -10.68 1.18
N ASP A 155 1.72 -11.15 2.21
CA ASP A 155 2.29 -11.80 3.40
C ASP A 155 3.25 -12.94 3.03
N LYS A 156 2.83 -13.83 2.11
CA LYS A 156 3.66 -14.93 1.60
C LYS A 156 4.94 -14.42 0.95
N ASP A 157 4.93 -13.33 0.18
CA ASP A 157 6.14 -12.78 -0.43
C ASP A 157 7.09 -12.23 0.63
N LEU A 158 6.56 -11.42 1.56
CA LEU A 158 7.34 -10.83 2.65
C LEU A 158 8.04 -11.90 3.48
N HIS A 159 7.34 -12.97 3.84
CA HIS A 159 7.89 -14.05 4.66
C HIS A 159 8.79 -15.01 3.88
N ASN A 160 8.35 -15.51 2.72
CA ASN A 160 9.10 -16.55 1.99
C ASN A 160 10.37 -16.01 1.35
N LYS A 161 10.40 -14.73 0.97
CA LYS A 161 11.53 -14.08 0.32
C LYS A 161 12.28 -13.12 1.24
N GLY A 162 11.81 -12.92 2.47
CA GLY A 162 12.42 -11.99 3.43
C GLY A 162 12.35 -10.53 2.99
N LEU A 163 11.31 -10.15 2.24
CA LEU A 163 11.12 -8.79 1.76
C LEU A 163 10.58 -7.89 2.88
N LYS A 164 10.71 -6.58 2.66
CA LYS A 164 10.07 -5.53 3.46
C LYS A 164 9.21 -4.66 2.56
N VAL A 165 8.16 -4.07 3.14
CA VAL A 165 7.40 -2.99 2.51
C VAL A 165 8.17 -1.69 2.70
N ILE A 166 8.62 -1.06 1.61
CA ILE A 166 9.19 0.29 1.67
C ILE A 166 8.05 1.31 1.64
N ALA A 167 7.96 2.16 2.66
CA ALA A 167 6.99 3.24 2.70
C ALA A 167 7.52 4.47 1.96
N LEU A 168 6.92 4.82 0.81
CA LEU A 168 7.33 5.92 -0.06
C LEU A 168 6.30 7.07 -0.02
N PRO A 169 6.60 8.21 0.62
CA PRO A 169 5.65 9.32 0.81
C PRO A 169 4.99 9.85 -0.46
N GLU A 170 5.71 9.85 -1.59
CA GLU A 170 5.21 10.33 -2.88
C GLU A 170 3.94 9.58 -3.34
N LEU A 171 3.74 8.35 -2.85
CA LEU A 171 2.59 7.49 -3.17
C LEU A 171 1.29 7.83 -2.41
N GLN A 172 1.24 8.90 -1.61
CA GLN A 172 0.05 9.30 -0.86
C GLN A 172 -1.10 9.84 -1.72
N GLU A 173 -2.33 9.67 -1.23
CA GLU A 173 -3.57 10.12 -1.88
C GLU A 173 -3.60 11.65 -2.06
N THR A 174 -4.49 12.07 -2.95
CA THR A 174 -4.55 13.38 -3.59
C THR A 174 -5.21 14.46 -2.76
N SER A 175 -6.16 14.15 -1.88
CA SER A 175 -6.86 15.16 -1.08
C SER A 175 -6.12 15.53 0.21
N ASP A 176 -6.56 16.62 0.83
CA ASP A 176 -6.14 17.08 2.16
C ASP A 176 -7.11 16.66 3.28
N LEU A 177 -8.09 15.80 2.97
CA LEU A 177 -9.03 15.30 3.96
C LEU A 177 -8.31 14.49 5.05
N PRO A 178 -8.86 14.42 6.28
CA PRO A 178 -8.24 13.64 7.36
C PRO A 178 -7.98 12.18 6.97
N CYS A 179 -8.88 11.56 6.19
CA CYS A 179 -8.67 10.18 5.75
C CYS A 179 -7.48 10.01 4.81
N ASP A 180 -7.09 11.05 4.08
CA ASP A 180 -5.97 11.02 3.12
C ASP A 180 -4.69 11.66 3.69
N THR A 181 -4.74 12.07 4.95
CA THR A 181 -3.61 12.55 5.72
C THR A 181 -3.07 11.41 6.59
N GLY A 182 -1.79 11.09 6.41
CA GLY A 182 -1.14 10.00 7.13
C GLY A 182 -0.68 10.38 8.54
N SER A 183 -0.38 9.37 9.35
CA SER A 183 0.11 9.56 10.72
C SER A 183 1.56 10.07 10.77
N ALA A 184 1.93 10.67 11.92
CA ALA A 184 3.28 11.14 12.16
C ALA A 184 4.30 9.96 12.10
N PRO A 185 5.56 10.21 11.70
CA PRO A 185 6.57 9.17 11.57
C PRO A 185 6.75 8.32 12.84
N GLU A 186 6.73 8.93 14.03
CA GLU A 186 6.87 8.22 15.31
C GLU A 186 5.69 7.31 15.64
N GLU A 187 4.48 7.67 15.22
CA GLU A 187 3.28 6.84 15.43
C GLU A 187 3.30 5.63 14.49
N LEU A 188 3.69 5.82 13.23
CA LEU A 188 3.92 4.72 12.29
C LEU A 188 5.05 3.81 12.79
N ALA A 189 6.15 4.38 13.27
CA ALA A 189 7.28 3.60 13.80
C ALA A 189 6.87 2.73 14.99
N LYS A 190 6.00 3.22 15.88
CA LYS A 190 5.44 2.43 16.99
C LYS A 190 4.50 1.34 16.49
N GLU A 191 3.60 1.64 15.56
CA GLU A 191 2.59 0.69 15.06
C GLU A 191 3.20 -0.46 14.24
N PHE A 192 4.27 -0.18 13.48
CA PHE A 192 4.89 -1.14 12.57
C PHE A 192 6.25 -1.67 13.08
N ALA A 193 6.61 -1.44 14.35
CA ALA A 193 7.91 -1.79 14.93
C ALA A 193 8.31 -3.29 14.78
N ASP A 194 7.31 -4.16 14.84
CA ASP A 194 7.40 -5.62 14.80
C ASP A 194 6.95 -6.21 13.45
N LYS A 195 6.83 -5.37 12.42
CA LYS A 195 6.38 -5.74 11.08
C LYS A 195 7.49 -5.49 10.05
N PRO A 196 7.50 -6.20 8.90
CA PRO A 196 8.51 -6.00 7.87
C PRO A 196 8.24 -4.71 7.06
N VAL A 197 8.25 -3.56 7.73
CA VAL A 197 8.01 -2.24 7.11
C VAL A 197 9.25 -1.38 7.29
N ASP A 198 9.75 -0.83 6.19
CA ASP A 198 10.82 0.16 6.17
C ASP A 198 10.23 1.56 6.04
N LEU A 199 10.28 2.32 7.13
CA LEU A 199 9.83 3.71 7.21
C LEU A 199 10.97 4.71 6.97
N GLY A 200 12.12 4.26 6.46
CA GLY A 200 13.33 5.07 6.31
C GLY A 200 13.16 6.33 5.46
N LEU A 201 12.19 6.36 4.54
CA LEU A 201 11.86 7.52 3.70
C LEU A 201 10.77 8.44 4.30
N VAL A 202 10.09 7.99 5.36
CA VAL A 202 9.01 8.73 6.01
C VAL A 202 9.62 9.72 7.01
N LYS A 203 9.80 10.97 6.57
CA LYS A 203 10.43 12.04 7.36
C LYS A 203 9.39 12.96 7.98
N GLU A 204 9.81 13.72 8.98
CA GLU A 204 8.98 14.76 9.59
C GLU A 204 8.38 15.69 8.53
N GLY A 205 7.09 15.99 8.66
CA GLY A 205 6.35 16.85 7.72
C GLY A 205 5.86 16.20 6.43
N TRP A 206 6.12 14.91 6.17
CA TRP A 206 5.66 14.20 4.97
C TRP A 206 4.12 14.24 4.79
N ASN A 207 3.40 14.25 5.91
CA ASN A 207 1.95 14.25 6.00
C ASN A 207 1.34 15.65 6.11
N VAL A 208 2.13 16.72 6.10
CA VAL A 208 1.62 18.10 6.09
C VAL A 208 1.25 18.46 4.67
N LYS A 209 -0.05 18.59 4.36
CA LYS A 209 -0.62 18.81 3.02
C LYS A 209 -0.36 20.21 2.43
N ALA A 210 0.91 20.61 2.38
CA ALA A 210 1.39 21.89 1.87
C ALA A 210 2.66 21.72 1.02
N GLY A 211 2.98 22.73 0.20
CA GLY A 211 4.15 22.69 -0.69
C GLY A 211 4.13 21.48 -1.62
N LYS A 212 5.19 20.66 -1.62
CA LYS A 212 5.28 19.41 -2.38
C LYS A 212 4.12 18.44 -2.07
N TRP A 213 3.61 18.46 -0.85
CA TRP A 213 2.55 17.56 -0.39
C TRP A 213 1.15 18.13 -0.53
N ALA A 214 1.01 19.33 -1.11
CA ALA A 214 -0.28 19.99 -1.27
C ALA A 214 -1.26 19.18 -2.13
N ALA A 215 -2.55 19.33 -1.83
CA ALA A 215 -3.64 18.74 -2.59
C ALA A 215 -3.96 19.53 -3.87
N THR A 216 -2.93 19.96 -4.61
CA THR A 216 -3.08 20.65 -5.90
C THR A 216 -2.65 19.75 -7.04
N ARG A 217 -3.26 19.92 -8.21
CA ARG A 217 -2.97 19.10 -9.40
C ARG A 217 -1.49 19.13 -9.76
N GLU A 218 -0.84 20.29 -9.66
CA GLU A 218 0.57 20.48 -9.98
C GLU A 218 1.48 19.74 -8.98
N ALA A 219 1.21 19.87 -7.68
CA ALA A 219 1.99 19.20 -6.65
C ALA A 219 1.82 17.67 -6.74
N ILE A 220 0.60 17.20 -6.98
CA ILE A 220 0.31 15.77 -7.16
C ILE A 220 1.01 15.22 -8.41
N ALA A 221 0.96 15.94 -9.52
CA ALA A 221 1.61 15.52 -10.76
C ALA A 221 3.13 15.43 -10.61
N GLU A 222 3.76 16.40 -9.94
CA GLU A 222 5.20 16.34 -9.68
C GLU A 222 5.56 15.20 -8.73
N ARG A 223 4.78 14.97 -7.65
CA ARG A 223 4.98 13.80 -6.78
C ARG A 223 4.86 12.48 -7.53
N ALA A 224 3.87 12.35 -8.42
CA ALA A 224 3.70 11.14 -9.21
C ALA A 224 4.89 10.92 -10.16
N LYS A 225 5.42 11.98 -10.77
CA LYS A 225 6.64 11.93 -11.57
C LYS A 225 7.85 11.50 -10.73
N GLU A 226 8.08 12.12 -9.57
CA GLU A 226 9.17 11.74 -8.66
C GLU A 226 9.07 10.26 -8.24
N ALA A 227 7.85 9.77 -7.94
CA ALA A 227 7.63 8.36 -7.64
C ALA A 227 8.00 7.45 -8.81
N ARG A 228 7.63 7.80 -10.05
CA ARG A 228 8.01 7.05 -11.25
C ARG A 228 9.51 7.03 -11.48
N GLU A 229 10.18 8.17 -11.33
CA GLU A 229 11.64 8.26 -11.46
C GLU A 229 12.34 7.40 -10.41
N TRP A 230 11.87 7.45 -9.15
CA TRP A 230 12.36 6.59 -8.09
C TRP A 230 12.18 5.11 -8.42
N LEU A 231 10.98 4.70 -8.85
CA LEU A 231 10.66 3.33 -9.23
C LEU A 231 11.48 2.84 -10.44
N ARG A 232 11.72 3.68 -11.44
CA ARG A 232 12.53 3.33 -12.62
C ARG A 232 14.00 3.14 -12.28
N SER A 233 14.50 3.85 -11.28
CA SER A 233 15.89 3.78 -10.83
C SER A 233 16.21 2.52 -10.01
N ARG A 234 15.20 1.74 -9.65
CA ARG A 234 15.34 0.55 -8.81
C ARG A 234 16.08 -0.57 -9.53
N PRO A 235 17.01 -1.28 -8.87
CA PRO A 235 17.66 -2.46 -9.43
C PRO A 235 16.74 -3.69 -9.48
N GLU A 236 15.66 -3.69 -8.70
CA GLU A 236 14.65 -4.75 -8.66
C GLU A 236 13.97 -4.93 -10.03
N GLN A 237 13.47 -6.13 -10.32
CA GLN A 237 12.93 -6.48 -11.63
C GLN A 237 11.40 -6.51 -11.65
N GLU A 238 10.74 -6.87 -10.55
CA GLU A 238 9.28 -6.83 -10.43
C GLU A 238 8.85 -6.18 -9.11
N ILE A 239 8.26 -5.00 -9.24
CA ILE A 239 7.92 -4.14 -8.10
C ILE A 239 6.41 -4.05 -7.96
N VAL A 240 5.91 -4.42 -6.79
CA VAL A 240 4.52 -4.15 -6.38
C VAL A 240 4.45 -2.78 -5.72
N VAL A 241 3.49 -1.96 -6.14
CA VAL A 241 3.25 -0.63 -5.59
C VAL A 241 1.80 -0.54 -5.12
N VAL A 242 1.60 -0.47 -3.80
CA VAL A 242 0.27 -0.35 -3.19
C VAL A 242 -0.02 1.11 -2.83
N THR A 243 -1.01 1.69 -3.49
CA THR A 243 -1.34 3.11 -3.38
C THR A 243 -2.86 3.33 -3.44
N HIS A 244 -3.32 4.50 -3.86
CA HIS A 244 -4.69 4.95 -3.78
C HIS A 244 -5.25 5.28 -5.15
N GLY A 245 -6.58 5.24 -5.26
CA GLY A 245 -7.24 5.39 -6.55
C GLY A 245 -6.94 6.73 -7.21
N GLY A 246 -7.01 7.84 -6.45
CA GLY A 246 -6.80 9.17 -7.03
C GLY A 246 -5.39 9.34 -7.56
N LEU A 247 -4.38 8.90 -6.82
CA LEU A 247 -2.99 8.98 -7.26
C LEU A 247 -2.69 8.07 -8.46
N LEU A 248 -3.36 6.93 -8.61
CA LEU A 248 -3.10 6.01 -9.72
C LEU A 248 -3.31 6.68 -11.08
N HIS A 249 -4.28 7.60 -11.22
CA HIS A 249 -4.43 8.39 -12.45
C HIS A 249 -3.20 9.24 -12.78
N TYR A 250 -2.58 9.85 -11.77
CA TYR A 250 -1.38 10.65 -11.96
C TYR A 250 -0.16 9.78 -12.25
N LEU A 251 -0.07 8.60 -11.62
CA LEU A 251 1.01 7.64 -11.87
C LEU A 251 0.93 7.09 -13.29
N THR A 252 -0.24 6.71 -13.77
CA THR A 252 -0.40 6.08 -15.09
C THR A 252 -0.67 7.09 -16.20
N GLU A 253 -0.93 8.35 -15.85
CA GLU A 253 -1.35 9.42 -16.77
C GLU A 253 -2.57 9.01 -17.62
N ASP A 254 -3.35 8.06 -17.11
CA ASP A 254 -4.53 7.50 -17.75
C ASP A 254 -5.77 8.14 -17.14
N TRP A 255 -6.36 9.04 -17.93
CA TRP A 255 -7.64 9.67 -17.67
C TRP A 255 -8.74 9.08 -18.57
N GLY A 256 -8.45 8.11 -19.43
CA GLY A 256 -9.41 7.58 -20.41
C GLY A 256 -10.64 6.88 -19.81
N ALA A 257 -10.59 6.60 -18.49
CA ALA A 257 -11.71 6.11 -17.69
C ALA A 257 -12.19 7.10 -16.62
N SER A 258 -11.66 8.33 -16.53
CA SER A 258 -12.14 9.36 -15.60
C SER A 258 -13.59 9.73 -15.85
N ASP A 259 -14.03 9.59 -17.10
CA ASP A 259 -15.36 9.99 -17.56
C ASP A 259 -16.32 8.81 -17.69
N LYS A 260 -15.78 7.57 -17.76
CA LYS A 260 -16.59 6.34 -17.91
C LYS A 260 -17.19 5.87 -16.58
N PHE A 261 -16.61 6.32 -15.47
CA PHE A 261 -17.11 6.05 -14.13
C PHE A 261 -16.86 7.28 -13.24
N PRO A 262 -17.85 7.79 -12.49
CA PRO A 262 -17.59 8.88 -11.56
C PRO A 262 -16.76 8.33 -10.38
N GLY A 263 -15.45 8.60 -10.38
CA GLY A 263 -14.49 8.06 -9.41
C GLY A 263 -13.12 7.77 -10.03
N THR A 264 -12.29 7.01 -9.32
CA THR A 264 -10.87 6.81 -9.68
C THR A 264 -10.64 5.79 -10.81
N GLY A 265 -11.67 5.15 -11.34
CA GLY A 265 -11.52 4.11 -12.37
C GLY A 265 -10.72 2.87 -11.95
N TRP A 266 -10.47 2.66 -10.65
CA TRP A 266 -9.81 1.47 -10.06
C TRP A 266 -10.67 0.91 -8.93
N ALA A 267 -10.97 -0.39 -8.89
CA ALA A 267 -11.62 -1.03 -7.75
C ALA A 267 -10.65 -1.26 -6.58
N ASN A 268 -11.15 -1.41 -5.34
CA ASN A 268 -10.30 -1.83 -4.22
C ASN A 268 -9.60 -3.16 -4.55
N THR A 269 -8.31 -3.26 -4.20
CA THR A 269 -7.41 -4.38 -4.55
C THR A 269 -7.32 -4.72 -6.04
N GLU A 270 -7.83 -3.86 -6.93
CA GLU A 270 -7.53 -3.99 -8.35
C GLU A 270 -6.03 -3.78 -8.56
N PHE A 271 -5.45 -4.65 -9.39
CA PHE A 271 -4.06 -4.55 -9.79
C PHE A 271 -3.91 -4.55 -11.30
N ARG A 272 -2.98 -3.72 -11.77
CA ARG A 272 -2.62 -3.61 -13.19
C ARG A 272 -1.10 -3.59 -13.34
N SER A 273 -0.61 -4.16 -14.43
CA SER A 273 0.82 -4.38 -14.67
C SER A 273 1.31 -3.47 -15.79
N TYR A 274 2.45 -2.82 -15.60
CA TYR A 274 2.99 -1.77 -16.48
C TYR A 274 4.46 -1.98 -16.79
N HIS A 275 4.84 -1.55 -17.98
CA HIS A 275 6.22 -1.42 -18.43
C HIS A 275 6.54 0.07 -18.66
N TRP A 276 7.81 0.41 -18.80
CA TRP A 276 8.21 1.79 -19.09
C TRP A 276 8.05 2.11 -20.57
N ASP A 277 7.59 3.33 -20.86
CA ASP A 277 7.56 3.85 -22.22
C ASP A 277 8.99 4.23 -22.65
N GLU A 278 9.67 3.31 -23.33
CA GLU A 278 11.02 3.54 -23.85
C GLU A 278 11.06 4.59 -24.97
N SER A 279 9.92 4.97 -25.57
CA SER A 279 9.86 6.04 -26.57
C SER A 279 9.89 7.43 -25.93
N ARG A 280 9.51 7.54 -24.65
CA ARG A 280 9.53 8.77 -23.85
C ARG A 280 10.39 8.56 -22.60
N PRO A 281 11.73 8.53 -22.74
CA PRO A 281 12.62 8.18 -21.64
C PRO A 281 12.62 9.24 -20.52
N TYR A 282 12.31 10.49 -20.86
CA TYR A 282 12.23 11.60 -19.91
C TYR A 282 10.92 11.51 -19.12
N SER A 283 10.98 11.55 -17.78
CA SER A 283 9.84 11.48 -16.84
C SER A 283 9.21 10.09 -16.60
N ALA A 284 9.88 9.02 -17.06
CA ALA A 284 9.58 7.64 -16.69
C ALA A 284 8.10 7.25 -16.88
N HIS A 285 7.53 7.49 -18.06
CA HIS A 285 6.12 7.19 -18.35
C HIS A 285 5.84 5.67 -18.33
N LEU A 286 4.60 5.30 -17.99
CA LEU A 286 4.15 3.90 -17.88
C LEU A 286 3.20 3.53 -19.02
N LEU A 287 3.34 2.31 -19.54
CA LEU A 287 2.42 1.68 -20.50
C LEU A 287 1.87 0.41 -19.86
N GLU A 288 0.55 0.27 -19.81
CA GLU A 288 -0.05 -0.96 -19.30
C GLU A 288 0.21 -2.12 -20.26
N THR A 289 0.49 -3.29 -19.68
CA THR A 289 0.66 -4.55 -20.41
C THR A 289 -0.62 -5.03 -21.07
N ASP A 290 -0.48 -5.74 -22.19
CA ASP A 290 -1.59 -6.37 -22.90
C ASP A 290 -2.33 -7.39 -22.03
N GLU A 291 -1.59 -8.15 -21.20
CA GLU A 291 -2.16 -9.12 -20.25
C GLU A 291 -3.05 -8.43 -19.22
N SER A 292 -2.61 -7.28 -18.69
CA SER A 292 -3.38 -6.48 -17.73
C SER A 292 -4.63 -5.89 -18.38
N LEU A 293 -4.50 -5.32 -19.57
CA LEU A 293 -5.64 -4.77 -20.34
C LEU A 293 -6.72 -5.83 -20.61
N LYS A 294 -6.32 -7.05 -20.97
CA LYS A 294 -7.26 -8.18 -21.19
C LYS A 294 -7.98 -8.62 -19.91
N ARG A 295 -7.35 -8.47 -18.74
CA ARG A 295 -7.92 -8.85 -17.44
C ARG A 295 -8.97 -7.84 -16.95
N ARG A 296 -8.91 -6.58 -17.37
CA ARG A 296 -9.86 -5.53 -16.94
C ARG A 296 -11.31 -5.93 -17.30
N SER A 297 -12.03 -6.50 -16.34
CA SER A 297 -13.49 -6.66 -16.37
C SER A 297 -14.10 -5.53 -15.57
N ALA A 298 -14.75 -4.57 -16.23
CA ALA A 298 -15.33 -3.41 -15.55
C ALA A 298 -16.36 -3.85 -14.48
N LYS A 299 -16.13 -3.49 -13.21
CA LYS A 299 -17.12 -3.58 -12.13
C LYS A 299 -17.61 -2.17 -11.76
N PRO A 300 -18.91 -1.95 -11.47
CA PRO A 300 -19.44 -0.62 -11.11
C PRO A 300 -18.89 -0.09 -9.76
N LEU A 301 -18.77 1.23 -9.65
CA LEU A 301 -18.23 1.99 -8.49
C LEU A 301 -19.28 2.36 -7.41
N ASP A 302 -18.82 2.94 -6.28
CA ASP A 302 -19.63 3.51 -5.19
C ASP A 302 -19.43 5.05 -5.03
N HIS A 303 -20.44 5.75 -4.49
CA HIS A 303 -20.65 7.21 -4.47
C HIS A 303 -19.52 8.03 -3.84
N ASN A 304 -18.87 7.52 -2.78
CA ASN A 304 -17.91 8.27 -1.95
C ASN A 304 -16.65 8.72 -2.73
N GLU A 305 -16.28 7.95 -3.76
CA GLU A 305 -15.06 8.17 -4.55
C GLU A 305 -15.17 9.38 -5.49
N THR A 306 -16.40 9.71 -5.90
CA THR A 306 -16.69 10.91 -6.70
C THR A 306 -16.40 12.18 -5.91
N THR A 307 -16.60 12.15 -4.60
CA THR A 307 -16.51 13.33 -3.74
C THR A 307 -15.05 13.69 -3.42
N GLN A 308 -14.17 12.70 -3.25
CA GLN A 308 -12.74 12.94 -3.01
C GLN A 308 -12.04 13.65 -4.19
N LEU A 309 -12.34 13.25 -5.43
CA LEU A 309 -11.81 13.90 -6.64
C LEU A 309 -12.23 15.37 -6.75
N LYS A 310 -13.46 15.70 -6.33
CA LYS A 310 -13.92 17.10 -6.29
C LYS A 310 -13.18 17.92 -5.23
N HIS A 311 -12.73 17.31 -4.12
CA HIS A 311 -11.98 18.01 -3.09
C HIS A 311 -10.54 18.34 -3.49
N THR A 312 -9.94 17.58 -4.42
CA THR A 312 -8.67 17.93 -5.06
C THR A 312 -8.71 19.28 -5.81
N GLU A 313 -9.91 19.84 -6.05
CA GLU A 313 -10.12 21.15 -6.69
C GLU A 313 -10.56 22.27 -5.71
N SER A 314 -10.57 22.06 -4.40
CA SER A 314 -11.15 23.05 -3.46
C SER A 314 -10.54 24.46 -3.62
N PRO A 315 -11.34 25.47 -4.01
CA PRO A 315 -10.92 26.88 -4.04
C PRO A 315 -10.54 27.41 -2.65
N HIS A 316 -10.95 26.71 -1.59
CA HIS A 316 -10.74 27.11 -0.20
C HIS A 316 -9.25 27.06 0.19
N ALA A 317 -8.50 26.05 -0.27
CA ALA A 317 -7.08 25.93 0.01
C ALA A 317 -6.26 27.06 -0.67
N ALA A 318 -6.67 27.47 -1.88
CA ALA A 318 -6.07 28.61 -2.57
C ALA A 318 -6.43 29.95 -1.90
N GLN A 319 -7.66 30.09 -1.38
CA GLN A 319 -8.09 31.28 -0.65
C GLN A 319 -7.42 31.40 0.72
N GLU A 320 -7.26 30.30 1.47
CA GLU A 320 -6.58 30.29 2.76
C GLU A 320 -5.06 30.50 2.60
N ALA A 321 -4.43 29.91 1.57
CA ALA A 321 -3.03 30.17 1.26
C ALA A 321 -2.78 31.62 0.83
N ALA A 322 -3.69 32.21 0.04
CA ALA A 322 -3.62 33.62 -0.34
C ALA A 322 -3.79 34.54 0.88
N HIS A 323 -4.75 34.24 1.76
CA HIS A 323 -4.99 35.04 2.96
C HIS A 323 -3.85 34.93 3.99
N HIS A 324 -3.20 33.76 4.08
CA HIS A 324 -2.02 33.56 4.91
C HIS A 324 -0.80 34.31 4.34
N ALA A 325 -0.54 34.20 3.04
CA ALA A 325 0.54 34.91 2.36
C ALA A 325 0.38 36.44 2.43
N GLU A 326 -0.85 36.94 2.32
CA GLU A 326 -1.15 38.37 2.46
C GLU A 326 -0.97 38.86 3.91
N SER A 327 -1.29 38.02 4.90
CA SER A 327 -1.03 38.32 6.32
C SER A 327 0.46 38.38 6.66
N GLU A 328 1.27 37.50 6.07
CA GLU A 328 2.72 37.46 6.26
C GLU A 328 3.42 38.62 5.54
N ALA A 329 2.99 38.97 4.31
CA ALA A 329 3.49 40.12 3.59
C ALA A 329 3.20 41.44 4.32
N LYS A 330 2.01 41.56 4.93
CA LYS A 330 1.63 42.73 5.73
C LYS A 330 2.45 42.82 7.02
N ARG A 331 2.68 41.68 7.69
CA ARG A 331 3.54 41.60 8.89
C ARG A 331 5.00 41.94 8.58
N ALA A 332 5.52 41.52 7.43
CA ALA A 332 6.86 41.87 6.97
C ALA A 332 6.99 43.36 6.64
N SER A 333 5.98 43.95 5.98
CA SER A 333 5.92 45.39 5.68
C SER A 333 5.87 46.27 6.93
N ASP A 334 5.12 45.84 7.96
CA ASP A 334 5.00 46.58 9.21
C ASP A 334 6.29 46.52 10.07
N ILE A 335 7.11 45.47 9.88
CA ILE A 335 8.45 45.37 10.48
C ILE A 335 9.43 46.31 9.77
N THR A 336 9.34 46.47 8.45
CA THR A 336 10.25 47.35 7.69
C THR A 336 9.95 48.84 7.88
N LYS A 337 8.73 49.19 8.30
CA LYS A 337 8.32 50.58 8.58
C LYS A 337 8.60 51.04 10.02
N LYS A 338 9.09 50.15 10.89
CA LYS A 338 9.41 50.42 12.31
C LYS A 338 10.92 50.51 12.60
N VAL A 339 11.75 50.48 11.56
CA VAL A 339 13.21 50.72 11.61
C VAL A 339 13.50 52.04 10.92
#